data_AF-A0A9P5SYM8-F1
#
_entry.id   AF-A0A9P5SYM8-F1
#
_cell.length_a   1.000
_cell.length_b   1.000
_cell.length_c   1.000
_cell.angle_alpha   90.00
_cell.angle_beta   90.00
_cell.angle_gamma   90.00
#
_symmetry.space_group_name_H-M   'P 1'
#
loop_
_entity.id
_entity.type
_entity.pdbx_description
1 polymer ?
#
loop_
_entity_poly.entity_id
_entity_poly.type
_entity_poly.pdbx_seq_one_letter_code
_entity_poly.pdbx_strand_id
1 'polypeptide(L)'
;GTRDEIGHYQYNVDADVHSLYKAGEGRMGTDESQFIHILCNRPDAHLRAVFQAYQQRYHKKFTKVIKSEFSGWIKIALCYLVSWIQNPAHCVAKNLEKAMKGMGTDDQALIRQLVRNRTPVFMAQIKTAYMAKYKRTLRERIKGET
;
A
#
# COMPACT_ATOMS: atom_id res chain seq x y z
N GLY A 1 -9.48 13.19 -5.53
CA GLY A 1 -9.20 12.24 -6.64
C GLY A 1 -10.53 11.80 -7.22
N THR A 2 -10.56 11.34 -8.47
CA THR A 2 -11.77 10.84 -9.16
C THR A 2 -11.92 9.33 -9.05
N ARG A 3 -11.30 8.70 -8.03
CA ARG A 3 -11.47 7.28 -7.74
C ARG A 3 -12.94 7.02 -7.45
N ASP A 4 -13.47 5.92 -7.98
CA ASP A 4 -14.87 5.57 -7.80
C ASP A 4 -15.12 5.03 -6.38
N GLU A 5 -15.29 5.94 -5.43
CA GLU A 5 -15.56 5.61 -4.02
C GLU A 5 -17.04 5.36 -3.73
N ILE A 6 -17.94 5.79 -4.63
CA ILE A 6 -19.39 5.75 -4.46
C ILE A 6 -20.01 4.54 -5.20
N GLY A 7 -19.25 3.89 -6.09
CA GLY A 7 -19.67 2.68 -6.79
C GLY A 7 -20.52 2.99 -8.03
N HIS A 8 -20.18 4.04 -8.76
CA HIS A 8 -20.85 4.39 -10.02
C HIS A 8 -20.75 3.29 -11.07
N TYR A 9 -19.72 2.44 -10.99
CA TYR A 9 -19.50 1.34 -11.91
C TYR A 9 -19.48 0.00 -11.18
N GLN A 10 -20.03 -1.02 -11.84
CA GLN A 10 -19.89 -2.41 -11.40
C GLN A 10 -18.59 -2.99 -11.98
N TYR A 11 -17.60 -3.22 -11.12
CA TYR A 11 -16.34 -3.83 -11.52
C TYR A 11 -16.37 -5.35 -11.35
N ASN A 12 -15.69 -6.08 -12.24
CA ASN A 12 -15.54 -7.53 -12.15
C ASN A 12 -14.13 -7.88 -11.69
N VAL A 13 -14.02 -8.58 -10.55
CA VAL A 13 -12.74 -8.93 -9.93
C VAL A 13 -11.91 -9.83 -10.85
N ASP A 14 -12.52 -10.87 -11.43
CA ASP A 14 -11.82 -11.80 -12.32
C ASP A 14 -11.33 -11.11 -13.59
N ALA A 15 -12.13 -10.19 -14.14
CA ALA A 15 -11.75 -9.43 -15.33
C ALA A 15 -10.54 -8.52 -15.06
N ASP A 16 -10.51 -7.84 -13.91
CA ASP A 16 -9.37 -7.00 -13.54
C ASP A 16 -8.13 -7.84 -13.17
N VAL A 17 -8.29 -9.00 -12.53
CA VAL A 17 -7.18 -9.95 -12.28
C VAL A 17 -6.55 -10.41 -13.59
N HIS A 18 -7.37 -10.78 -14.56
CA HIS A 18 -6.90 -11.18 -15.89
C HIS A 18 -6.23 -10.04 -16.63
N SER A 19 -6.81 -8.84 -16.56
CA SER A 19 -6.25 -7.64 -17.19
C SER A 19 -4.89 -7.27 -16.60
N LEU A 20 -4.74 -7.31 -15.28
CA LEU A 20 -3.46 -7.05 -14.60
C LEU A 20 -2.40 -8.10 -14.93
N TYR A 21 -2.80 -9.37 -15.08
CA TYR A 21 -1.86 -10.41 -15.51
C TYR A 21 -1.40 -10.16 -16.94
N LYS A 22 -2.33 -9.94 -17.88
CA LYS A 22 -2.02 -9.61 -19.27
C LYS A 22 -1.16 -8.35 -19.41
N ALA A 23 -1.39 -7.35 -18.56
CA ALA A 23 -0.65 -6.10 -18.54
C ALA A 23 0.75 -6.21 -17.93
N GLY A 24 1.04 -7.25 -17.14
CA GLY A 24 2.34 -7.47 -16.51
C GLY A 24 2.93 -8.83 -16.89
N GLU A 25 2.91 -9.76 -15.95
CA GLU A 25 3.59 -11.08 -16.08
C GLU A 25 3.16 -11.93 -17.29
N GLY A 26 2.00 -11.66 -17.89
CA GLY A 26 1.50 -12.34 -19.07
C GLY A 26 2.06 -11.84 -20.40
N ARG A 27 2.98 -10.86 -20.41
CA ARG A 27 3.61 -10.32 -21.62
C ARG A 27 5.09 -10.03 -21.41
N MET A 28 5.82 -9.81 -22.50
CA MET A 28 7.13 -9.18 -22.43
C MET A 28 7.00 -7.68 -22.22
N GLY A 29 7.73 -7.15 -21.24
CA GLY A 29 7.56 -5.79 -20.76
C GLY A 29 6.27 -5.61 -19.95
N THR A 30 5.85 -4.37 -19.73
CA THR A 30 4.68 -4.05 -18.91
C THR A 30 3.82 -3.01 -19.63
N ASP A 31 2.50 -3.23 -19.68
CA ASP A 31 1.52 -2.22 -20.04
C ASP A 31 1.25 -1.31 -18.84
N GLU A 32 2.16 -0.36 -18.62
CA GLU A 32 2.11 0.52 -17.45
C GLU A 32 0.79 1.30 -17.38
N SER A 33 0.29 1.76 -18.52
CA SER A 33 -0.95 2.53 -18.64
C SER A 33 -2.16 1.75 -18.14
N GLN A 34 -2.36 0.51 -18.63
CA GLN A 34 -3.47 -0.32 -18.18
C GLN A 34 -3.34 -0.67 -16.69
N PHE A 35 -2.12 -0.99 -16.25
CA PHE A 35 -1.84 -1.38 -14.88
C PHE A 35 -2.17 -0.23 -13.90
N ILE A 36 -1.67 0.98 -14.18
CA ILE A 36 -1.91 2.18 -13.37
C ILE A 36 -3.38 2.57 -13.43
N HIS A 37 -4.02 2.50 -14.59
CA HIS A 37 -5.43 2.84 -14.74
C HIS A 37 -6.32 2.01 -13.81
N ILE A 38 -6.11 0.69 -13.74
CA ILE A 38 -6.86 -0.17 -12.81
C ILE A 38 -6.55 0.20 -11.36
N LEU A 39 -5.28 0.32 -10.99
CA LEU A 39 -4.89 0.58 -9.60
C LEU A 39 -5.34 1.95 -9.08
N CYS A 40 -5.44 2.96 -9.94
CA CYS A 40 -5.74 4.32 -9.54
C CYS A 40 -7.25 4.63 -9.51
N ASN A 41 -8.05 3.97 -10.34
CA ASN A 41 -9.47 4.31 -10.52
C ASN A 41 -10.44 3.37 -9.80
N ARG A 42 -10.03 2.12 -9.50
CA ARG A 42 -10.90 1.17 -8.81
C ARG A 42 -11.05 1.48 -7.31
N PRO A 43 -12.24 1.24 -6.72
CA PRO A 43 -12.45 1.37 -5.29
C PRO A 43 -11.52 0.45 -4.49
N ASP A 44 -11.12 0.89 -3.30
CA ASP A 44 -10.18 0.15 -2.43
C ASP A 44 -10.71 -1.25 -2.05
N ALA A 45 -12.02 -1.38 -1.83
CA ALA A 45 -12.65 -2.66 -1.53
C ALA A 45 -12.51 -3.66 -2.70
N HIS A 46 -12.74 -3.18 -3.92
CA HIS A 46 -12.57 -3.97 -5.14
C HIS A 46 -11.10 -4.38 -5.34
N LEU A 47 -10.16 -3.44 -5.20
CA LEU A 47 -8.74 -3.73 -5.34
C LEU A 47 -8.22 -4.72 -4.30
N ARG A 48 -8.73 -4.68 -3.06
CA ARG A 48 -8.42 -5.71 -2.06
C ARG A 48 -8.83 -7.11 -2.54
N ALA A 49 -10.03 -7.24 -3.11
CA ALA A 49 -10.51 -8.51 -3.68
C ALA A 49 -9.64 -8.94 -4.88
N VAL A 50 -9.30 -8.02 -5.77
CA VAL A 50 -8.40 -8.26 -6.91
C VAL A 50 -7.03 -8.76 -6.45
N PHE A 51 -6.40 -8.12 -5.46
CA PHE A 51 -5.08 -8.55 -4.97
C PHE A 51 -5.13 -9.94 -4.32
N GLN A 52 -6.20 -10.23 -3.60
CA GLN A 52 -6.41 -11.55 -2.99
C GLN A 52 -6.61 -12.63 -4.07
N ALA A 53 -7.49 -12.39 -5.04
CA ALA A 53 -7.75 -13.30 -6.14
C ALA A 53 -6.50 -13.52 -7.01
N TYR A 54 -5.72 -12.46 -7.28
CA TYR A 54 -4.44 -12.56 -8.00
C TYR A 54 -3.45 -13.45 -7.25
N GLN A 55 -3.33 -13.27 -5.92
CA GLN A 55 -2.44 -14.09 -5.10
C GLN A 55 -2.91 -15.56 -5.05
N GLN A 56 -4.21 -15.82 -5.02
CA GLN A 56 -4.75 -17.18 -5.05
C GLN A 56 -4.48 -17.86 -6.40
N ARG A 57 -4.67 -17.15 -7.52
CA ARG A 57 -4.53 -17.69 -8.87
C ARG A 57 -3.08 -17.87 -9.31
N TYR A 58 -2.19 -16.93 -8.98
CA TYR A 58 -0.80 -16.92 -9.46
C TYR A 58 0.24 -17.15 -8.35
N HIS A 59 -0.21 -17.42 -7.11
CA HIS A 59 0.64 -17.72 -5.95
C HIS A 59 1.70 -16.65 -5.64
N LYS A 60 1.52 -15.41 -6.11
CA LYS A 60 2.46 -14.30 -5.95
C LYS A 60 1.77 -13.13 -5.27
N LYS A 61 2.38 -12.60 -4.20
CA LYS A 61 1.91 -11.38 -3.54
C LYS A 61 1.97 -10.23 -4.54
N PHE A 62 0.90 -9.44 -4.62
CA PHE A 62 0.80 -8.36 -5.61
C PHE A 62 1.92 -7.31 -5.50
N THR A 63 2.43 -7.04 -4.29
CA THR A 63 3.62 -6.18 -4.10
C THR A 63 4.91 -6.76 -4.70
N LYS A 64 5.02 -8.08 -4.88
CA LYS A 64 6.14 -8.70 -5.62
C LYS A 64 5.96 -8.55 -7.13
N VAL A 65 4.73 -8.59 -7.62
CA VAL A 65 4.39 -8.35 -9.04
C VAL A 65 4.83 -6.94 -9.43
N ILE A 66 4.40 -5.92 -8.67
CA ILE A 66 4.84 -4.52 -8.93
C ILE A 66 6.36 -4.38 -8.94
N LYS A 67 7.07 -5.11 -8.07
CA LYS A 67 8.54 -5.04 -8.01
C LYS A 67 9.25 -5.70 -9.18
N SER A 68 8.61 -6.65 -9.87
CA SER A 68 9.17 -7.24 -11.11
C SER A 68 8.85 -6.39 -12.33
N GLU A 69 7.68 -5.74 -12.35
CA GLU A 69 7.21 -4.98 -13.51
C GLU A 69 7.73 -3.53 -13.54
N PHE A 70 7.89 -2.89 -12.38
CA PHE A 70 8.22 -1.45 -12.32
C PHE A 70 9.59 -1.20 -11.69
N SER A 71 10.18 -0.04 -12.01
CA SER A 71 11.43 0.43 -11.42
C SER A 71 11.29 1.85 -10.86
N GLY A 72 12.39 2.39 -10.29
CA GLY A 72 12.45 3.78 -9.82
C GLY A 72 11.33 4.22 -8.86
N TRP A 73 10.89 5.47 -9.02
CA TRP A 73 9.88 6.11 -8.18
C TRP A 73 8.48 5.53 -8.35
N ILE A 74 8.12 5.11 -9.56
CA ILE A 74 6.80 4.55 -9.82
C ILE A 74 6.59 3.22 -9.09
N LYS A 75 7.62 2.35 -9.04
CA LYS A 75 7.59 1.13 -8.21
C LYS A 75 7.32 1.45 -6.74
N ILE A 76 7.97 2.49 -6.21
CA ILE A 76 7.82 2.90 -4.80
C ILE A 76 6.38 3.38 -4.56
N ALA A 77 5.85 4.22 -5.44
CA ALA A 77 4.50 4.74 -5.36
C ALA A 77 3.44 3.63 -5.42
N LEU A 78 3.54 2.72 -6.39
CA LEU A 78 2.60 1.60 -6.55
C LEU A 78 2.70 0.60 -5.39
N CYS A 79 3.91 0.30 -4.90
CA CYS A 79 4.09 -0.52 -3.70
C CYS A 79 3.43 0.12 -2.46
N TYR A 80 3.56 1.44 -2.32
CA TYR A 80 2.91 2.18 -1.24
C TYR A 80 1.38 2.12 -1.37
N LEU A 81 0.85 2.38 -2.57
CA LEU A 81 -0.58 2.32 -2.87
C LEU A 81 -1.18 0.95 -2.51
N VAL A 82 -0.56 -0.13 -2.97
CA VAL A 82 -1.04 -1.49 -2.66
C VAL A 82 -0.93 -1.80 -1.17
N SER A 83 0.16 -1.41 -0.52
CA SER A 83 0.32 -1.61 0.92
C SER A 83 -0.73 -0.84 1.72
N TRP A 84 -1.05 0.38 1.30
CA TRP A 84 -2.09 1.21 1.88
C TRP A 84 -3.47 0.55 1.71
N ILE A 85 -3.86 0.21 0.48
CA ILE A 85 -5.17 -0.41 0.18
C ILE A 85 -5.36 -1.72 0.97
N GLN A 86 -4.32 -2.54 1.10
CA GLN A 86 -4.42 -3.81 1.82
C GLN A 86 -4.53 -3.64 3.33
N ASN A 87 -3.71 -2.76 3.92
CA ASN A 87 -3.72 -2.51 5.36
C ASN A 87 -3.13 -1.13 5.68
N PRO A 88 -3.97 -0.08 5.74
CA PRO A 88 -3.51 1.29 5.93
C PRO A 88 -2.71 1.47 7.22
N ALA A 89 -3.21 0.95 8.35
CA ALA A 89 -2.57 1.09 9.65
C ALA A 89 -1.18 0.43 9.67
N HIS A 90 -1.05 -0.76 9.10
CA HIS A 90 0.24 -1.45 8.98
C HIS A 90 1.19 -0.72 8.01
N CYS A 91 0.66 -0.15 6.93
CA CYS A 91 1.44 0.66 5.99
C CYS A 91 2.05 1.88 6.70
N VAL A 92 1.23 2.64 7.43
CA VAL A 92 1.68 3.82 8.20
C VAL A 92 2.67 3.40 9.29
N ALA A 93 2.41 2.33 10.03
CA ALA A 93 3.34 1.83 11.06
C ALA A 93 4.73 1.52 10.49
N LYS A 94 4.80 0.92 9.28
CA LYS A 94 6.07 0.68 8.60
C LYS A 94 6.77 1.98 8.18
N ASN A 95 6.02 2.97 7.74
CA ASN A 95 6.58 4.25 7.33
C ASN A 95 7.10 5.06 8.52
N LEU A 96 6.39 5.04 9.65
CA LEU A 96 6.86 5.60 10.91
C LEU A 96 8.19 4.95 11.33
N GLU A 97 8.26 3.62 11.33
CA GLU A 97 9.53 2.95 11.62
C GLU A 97 10.62 3.32 10.62
N LYS A 98 10.30 3.41 9.33
CA LYS A 98 11.29 3.81 8.31
C LYS A 98 11.83 5.22 8.55
N ALA A 99 11.00 6.15 9.01
CA ALA A 99 11.43 7.51 9.31
C ALA A 99 12.39 7.57 10.51
N MET A 100 12.20 6.70 11.50
CA MET A 100 13.02 6.68 12.72
C MET A 100 14.20 5.72 12.63
N LYS A 101 14.22 4.77 11.69
CA LYS A 101 15.27 3.75 11.61
C LYS A 101 16.52 4.33 10.94
N GLY A 102 17.63 4.34 11.65
CA GLY A 102 18.94 4.66 11.11
C GLY A 102 19.77 5.47 12.10
N MET A 103 20.79 6.17 11.60
CA MET A 103 21.48 7.21 12.35
C MET A 103 20.66 8.49 12.21
N GLY A 104 20.09 8.97 13.33
CA GLY A 104 19.14 10.08 13.34
C GLY A 104 17.74 9.67 12.86
N THR A 105 16.85 10.66 12.82
CA THR A 105 15.45 10.51 12.41
C THR A 105 15.14 11.46 11.25
N ASP A 106 14.39 10.98 10.26
CA ASP A 106 13.77 11.84 9.25
C ASP A 106 12.53 12.51 9.87
N ASP A 107 12.78 13.59 10.61
CA ASP A 107 11.76 14.34 11.35
C ASP A 107 10.62 14.80 10.43
N GLN A 108 10.95 15.22 9.21
CA GLN A 108 9.95 15.67 8.24
C GLN A 108 9.02 14.53 7.82
N ALA A 109 9.55 13.33 7.59
CA ALA A 109 8.71 12.16 7.32
C ALA A 109 7.89 11.74 8.55
N LEU A 110 8.49 11.74 9.73
CA LEU A 110 7.81 11.39 10.98
C LEU A 110 6.63 12.33 11.25
N ILE A 111 6.87 13.64 11.27
CA ILE A 111 5.84 14.67 11.46
C ILE A 111 4.75 14.54 10.41
N ARG A 112 5.12 14.39 9.13
CA ARG A 112 4.14 14.24 8.03
C ARG A 112 3.24 13.03 8.21
N GLN A 113 3.78 11.89 8.64
CA GLN A 113 2.98 10.69 8.88
C GLN A 113 2.04 10.87 10.09
N LEU A 114 2.52 11.48 11.18
CA LEU A 114 1.70 11.71 12.38
C LEU A 114 0.56 12.71 12.11
N VAL A 115 0.86 13.83 11.44
CA VAL A 115 -0.12 14.90 11.17
C VAL A 115 -1.19 14.44 10.18
N ARG A 116 -0.82 13.71 9.11
CA ARG A 116 -1.79 13.21 8.12
C ARG A 116 -2.74 12.15 8.68
N ASN A 117 -2.29 11.38 9.67
CA ASN A 117 -3.04 10.25 10.23
C ASN A 117 -3.50 10.51 11.67
N ARG A 118 -3.71 11.78 12.04
CA ARG A 118 -3.95 12.23 13.42
C ARG A 118 -5.30 11.84 14.02
N THR A 119 -6.24 11.33 13.23
CA THR A 119 -7.58 10.98 13.72
C THR A 119 -7.49 9.94 14.83
N PRO A 120 -8.14 10.14 16.00
CA PRO A 120 -7.97 9.25 17.16
C PRO A 120 -8.22 7.77 16.84
N VAL A 121 -9.28 7.48 16.09
CA VAL A 121 -9.65 6.12 15.68
C VAL A 121 -8.53 5.47 14.86
N PHE A 122 -8.03 6.16 13.84
CA PHE A 122 -7.00 5.60 12.97
C PHE A 122 -5.63 5.52 13.67
N MET A 123 -5.29 6.51 14.50
CA MET A 123 -4.07 6.50 15.31
C MET A 123 -4.04 5.33 16.30
N ALA A 124 -5.19 4.96 16.89
CA ALA A 124 -5.30 3.76 17.72
C ALA A 124 -4.97 2.49 16.92
N GLN A 125 -5.51 2.36 15.70
CA GLN A 125 -5.19 1.23 14.81
C GLN A 125 -3.71 1.19 14.42
N ILE A 126 -3.09 2.34 14.14
CA ILE A 126 -1.65 2.45 13.84
C ILE A 126 -0.82 1.98 15.02
N LYS A 127 -1.14 2.42 16.25
CA LYS A 127 -0.43 2.01 17.47
C LYS A 127 -0.53 0.49 17.68
N THR A 128 -1.70 -0.09 17.50
CA THR A 128 -1.91 -1.55 17.59
C THR A 128 -1.10 -2.29 16.52
N ALA A 129 -1.16 -1.84 15.26
CA ALA A 129 -0.40 -2.45 14.17
C ALA A 129 1.12 -2.35 14.38
N TYR A 130 1.59 -1.21 14.92
CA TYR A 130 2.99 -0.97 15.24
C TYR A 130 3.46 -1.92 16.35
N MET A 131 2.72 -2.00 17.46
CA MET A 131 3.03 -2.90 18.58
C MET A 131 3.05 -4.37 18.14
N ALA A 132 2.04 -4.80 17.37
CA ALA A 132 1.96 -6.17 16.87
C ALA A 132 3.18 -6.57 16.04
N LYS A 133 3.70 -5.63 15.24
CA LYS A 133 4.83 -5.84 14.32
C LYS A 133 6.20 -5.72 14.98
N TYR A 134 6.41 -4.67 15.77
CA TYR A 134 7.73 -4.29 16.29
C TYR A 134 7.94 -4.65 17.76
N LYS A 135 6.90 -5.18 18.43
CA LYS A 135 6.94 -5.63 19.83
C LYS A 135 7.37 -4.54 20.83
N ARG A 136 7.14 -3.27 20.46
CA ARG A 136 7.32 -2.07 21.29
C ARG A 136 6.27 -1.05 20.92
N THR A 137 5.91 -0.17 21.84
CA THR A 137 4.91 0.87 21.54
C THR A 137 5.51 1.95 20.63
N LEU A 138 4.66 2.59 19.84
CA LEU A 138 5.07 3.74 19.02
C LEU A 138 5.56 4.91 19.90
N ARG A 139 5.01 5.07 21.10
CA ARG A 139 5.42 6.13 22.04
C ARG A 139 6.85 5.90 22.54
N GLU A 140 7.16 4.69 22.99
CA GLU A 140 8.52 4.32 23.42
C GLU A 140 9.52 4.50 22.29
N ARG A 141 9.13 4.12 21.06
CA ARG A 141 9.96 4.31 19.88
C ARG A 141 10.33 5.76 19.65
N ILE A 142 9.36 6.67 19.70
CA ILE A 142 9.58 8.10 19.42
C ILE A 142 10.43 8.73 20.52
N LYS A 143 10.17 8.39 21.79
CA LYS A 143 10.99 8.85 22.94
C LYS A 143 12.46 8.43 22.85
N GLY A 144 12.78 7.39 22.08
CA GLY A 144 14.17 6.98 21.85
C GLY A 144 14.92 7.82 20.81
N GLU A 145 14.21 8.64 20.04
CA GLU A 145 14.78 9.50 18.98
C GLU A 145 14.82 10.98 19.36
N THR A 146 13.97 11.39 20.32
CA THR A 146 13.81 12.76 20.83
C THR A 146 13.90 12.77 22.34
#